data_AF-A0A2N7GGJ1-F1
#
_entry.id   AF-A0A2N7GGJ1-F1
#
_cell.length_a   1.000
_cell.length_b   1.000
_cell.length_c   1.000
_cell.angle_alpha   90.00
_cell.angle_beta   90.00
_cell.angle_gamma   90.00
#
_symmetry.space_group_name_H-M   'P 1'
#
loop_
_entity.id
_entity.type
_entity.pdbx_description
1 polymer ?
#
loop_
_entity_poly.entity_id
_entity_poly.type
_entity_poly.pdbx_seq_one_letter_code
_entity_poly.pdbx_strand_id
1 'polypeptide(L)'
;MLSQSIYWSRRTNASGWFYKTQCEWEEETGMTRRELDTARKKLRQIGILEEKKQGVPCRIFYRINEPNLVAQLEQTSLAQSAKQCSTNAPTSTAQNRQTKTEITQRLPETTNNIDHIFEAESCFERLWAEFPTKKAKKHALAKFKASVKAQSDPIQEFTNKLCQDIQTRKANRQFGFDKLHLTTYLNQERWNDDHETNQSSTAKPSHQQNRVDQHNAELLERYGHTATPSGRSGDPTEHSRLDSSQVCRGIRSEVAEQGTTIDLGSSDYHNVGE
;
A
#
# COMPACT_ATOMS: atom_id res chain seq x y z
N MET A 1 16.21 -24.18 13.11
CA MET A 1 16.21 -24.41 11.64
C MET A 1 17.32 -25.36 11.19
N LEU A 2 18.62 -25.10 11.47
CA LEU A 2 19.72 -25.98 11.00
C LEU A 2 19.63 -27.41 11.54
N SER A 3 19.36 -27.60 12.84
CA SER A 3 19.19 -28.92 13.46
C SER A 3 18.12 -29.77 12.76
N GLN A 4 16.96 -29.16 12.51
CA GLN A 4 15.87 -29.79 11.77
C GLN A 4 16.22 -30.05 10.29
N SER A 5 16.96 -29.14 9.66
CA SER A 5 17.44 -29.36 8.29
C SER A 5 18.34 -30.61 8.21
N ILE A 6 19.23 -30.80 9.18
CA ILE A 6 20.12 -31.99 9.24
C ILE A 6 19.29 -33.25 9.44
N TYR A 7 18.29 -33.19 10.32
CA TYR A 7 17.36 -34.28 10.54
C TYR A 7 16.66 -34.71 9.25
N TRP A 8 16.11 -33.75 8.49
CA TRP A 8 15.43 -34.03 7.23
C TRP A 8 16.39 -34.50 6.13
N SER A 9 17.60 -33.94 6.04
CA SER A 9 18.62 -34.36 5.06
C SER A 9 18.98 -35.84 5.20
N ARG A 10 19.11 -36.35 6.43
CA ARG A 10 19.42 -37.77 6.70
C ARG A 10 18.29 -38.73 6.38
N ARG A 11 17.05 -38.24 6.36
CA ARG A 11 15.83 -39.06 6.21
C ARG A 11 15.25 -39.02 4.79
N THR A 12 15.77 -38.14 3.93
CA THR A 12 15.27 -37.96 2.57
C THR A 12 16.12 -38.76 1.57
N ASN A 13 15.58 -38.94 0.36
CA ASN A 13 16.17 -39.68 -0.76
C ASN A 13 17.65 -39.35 -1.01
N ALA A 14 18.38 -40.27 -1.68
CA ALA A 14 19.81 -40.20 -1.98
C ALA A 14 20.33 -38.89 -2.62
N SER A 15 19.45 -38.03 -3.15
CA SER A 15 19.82 -36.71 -3.68
C SER A 15 20.04 -35.63 -2.61
N GLY A 16 19.63 -35.86 -1.36
CA GLY A 16 19.78 -34.92 -0.23
C GLY A 16 18.90 -33.67 -0.31
N TRP A 17 18.01 -33.58 -1.31
CA TRP A 17 17.07 -32.47 -1.45
C TRP A 17 15.73 -32.81 -0.79
N PHE A 18 15.27 -31.92 0.08
CA PHE A 18 13.95 -32.02 0.70
C PHE A 18 13.16 -30.73 0.50
N TYR A 19 11.85 -30.83 0.52
CA TYR A 19 10.94 -29.69 0.43
C TYR A 19 10.24 -29.51 1.78
N LYS A 20 10.03 -28.25 2.17
CA LYS A 20 9.25 -27.92 3.35
C LYS A 20 8.62 -26.54 3.21
N THR A 21 7.34 -26.45 3.57
CA THR A 21 6.58 -25.21 3.60
C THR A 21 6.94 -24.35 4.81
N GLN A 22 6.57 -23.07 4.75
CA GLN A 22 6.76 -22.17 5.88
C GLN A 22 5.97 -22.61 7.13
N CYS A 23 4.73 -23.09 6.96
CA CYS A 23 3.91 -23.56 8.08
C CYS A 23 4.54 -24.75 8.79
N GLU A 24 5.01 -25.75 8.03
CA GLU A 24 5.71 -26.91 8.61
C GLU A 24 7.01 -26.49 9.33
N TRP A 25 7.71 -25.47 8.83
CA TRP A 25 8.89 -24.92 9.51
C TRP A 25 8.52 -24.24 10.84
N GLU A 26 7.42 -23.50 10.86
CA GLU A 26 6.91 -22.82 12.05
C GLU A 26 6.44 -23.81 13.11
N GLU A 27 5.75 -24.87 12.72
CA GLU A 27 5.33 -25.96 13.62
C GLU A 27 6.53 -26.69 14.26
N GLU A 28 7.60 -26.95 13.50
CA GLU A 28 8.76 -27.71 14.01
C GLU A 28 9.80 -26.88 14.77
N THR A 29 9.90 -25.58 14.46
CA THR A 29 10.95 -24.72 15.03
C THR A 29 10.41 -23.59 15.88
N GLY A 30 9.09 -23.34 15.86
CA GLY A 30 8.46 -22.18 16.50
C GLY A 30 8.90 -20.83 15.90
N MET A 31 9.62 -20.84 14.78
CA MET A 31 10.16 -19.62 14.17
C MET A 31 9.10 -18.95 13.30
N THR A 32 8.90 -17.66 13.53
CA THR A 32 8.06 -16.83 12.66
C THR A 32 8.66 -16.73 11.25
N ARG A 33 7.85 -16.35 10.26
CA ARG A 33 8.30 -16.11 8.87
C ARG A 33 9.61 -15.33 8.77
N ARG A 34 9.72 -14.23 9.52
CA ARG A 34 10.87 -13.30 9.45
C ARG A 34 12.12 -13.92 10.04
N GLU A 35 11.98 -14.69 11.12
CA GLU A 35 13.08 -15.40 11.77
C GLU A 35 13.58 -16.52 10.88
N LEU A 36 12.66 -17.27 10.25
CA LEU A 36 12.99 -18.29 9.27
C LEU A 36 13.77 -17.71 8.08
N ASP A 37 13.30 -16.59 7.50
CA ASP A 37 13.99 -15.92 6.40
C ASP A 37 15.39 -15.42 6.81
N THR A 38 15.51 -14.90 8.04
CA THR A 38 16.80 -14.46 8.60
C THR A 38 17.75 -15.65 8.81
N ALA A 39 17.27 -16.76 9.36
CA ALA A 39 18.04 -17.98 9.56
C ALA A 39 18.51 -18.55 8.21
N ARG A 40 17.62 -18.62 7.21
CA ARG A 40 17.95 -19.03 5.84
C ARG A 40 18.99 -18.15 5.20
N LYS A 41 18.86 -16.82 5.34
CA LYS A 41 19.84 -15.87 4.81
C LYS A 41 21.23 -16.10 5.41
N LYS A 42 21.31 -16.28 6.74
CA LYS A 42 22.57 -16.58 7.44
C LYS A 42 23.18 -17.90 6.98
N LEU A 43 22.39 -18.97 6.90
CA LEU A 43 22.88 -20.28 6.50
C LEU A 43 23.34 -20.34 5.03
N ARG A 44 22.67 -19.60 4.14
CA ARG A 44 23.12 -19.42 2.76
C ARG A 44 24.41 -18.61 2.67
N GLN A 45 24.54 -17.55 3.46
CA GLN A 45 25.75 -16.73 3.50
C GLN A 45 26.98 -17.55 3.95
N ILE A 46 26.80 -18.46 4.89
CA ILE A 46 27.85 -19.37 5.36
C ILE A 46 28.10 -20.53 4.38
N GLY A 47 27.21 -20.74 3.40
CA GLY A 47 27.33 -21.82 2.41
C GLY A 47 26.95 -23.21 2.93
N ILE A 48 26.29 -23.30 4.08
CA ILE A 48 25.82 -24.57 4.67
C ILE A 48 24.51 -25.02 4.03
N LEU A 49 23.65 -24.08 3.64
CA LEU A 49 22.33 -24.35 3.08
C LEU A 49 22.28 -23.99 1.60
N GLU A 50 21.95 -24.98 0.78
CA GLU A 50 21.66 -24.83 -0.65
C GLU A 50 20.14 -24.77 -0.86
N GLU A 51 19.69 -23.84 -1.69
CA GLU A 51 18.28 -23.66 -2.02
C GLU A 51 18.11 -23.70 -3.54
N LYS A 52 17.16 -24.51 -4.03
CA LYS A 52 16.78 -24.53 -5.44
C LYS A 52 15.28 -24.29 -5.60
N LYS A 53 14.92 -23.49 -6.59
CA LYS A 53 13.53 -23.27 -6.99
C LYS A 53 13.20 -24.23 -8.13
N GLN A 54 12.19 -25.08 -7.94
CA GLN A 54 11.80 -26.07 -8.95
C GLN A 54 10.28 -26.25 -9.03
N GLY A 55 9.81 -26.57 -10.25
CA GLY A 55 8.42 -26.93 -10.54
C GLY A 55 7.46 -25.76 -10.72
N VAL A 56 6.22 -26.11 -11.02
CA VAL A 56 5.06 -25.20 -11.09
C VAL A 56 3.95 -25.82 -10.23
N PRO A 57 3.42 -25.12 -9.19
CA PRO A 57 3.89 -23.85 -8.66
C PRO A 57 5.34 -23.94 -8.13
N CYS A 58 6.08 -22.84 -8.23
CA CYS A 58 7.49 -22.79 -7.86
C CYS A 58 7.70 -23.07 -6.36
N ARG A 59 8.32 -24.22 -6.05
CA ARG A 59 8.64 -24.65 -4.68
C ARG A 59 10.14 -24.53 -4.40
N ILE A 60 10.49 -24.27 -3.14
CA ILE A 60 11.87 -24.16 -2.69
C ILE A 60 12.29 -25.48 -2.05
N PHE A 61 13.26 -26.15 -2.65
CA PHE A 61 13.90 -27.32 -2.08
C PHE A 61 15.20 -26.91 -1.37
N TYR A 62 15.49 -27.59 -0.28
CA TYR A 62 16.62 -27.37 0.60
C TYR A 62 17.56 -28.57 0.56
N ARG A 63 18.86 -28.31 0.64
CA ARG A 63 19.89 -29.32 0.81
C ARG A 63 20.98 -28.77 1.72
N ILE A 64 21.54 -29.62 2.56
CA ILE A 64 22.70 -29.25 3.37
C ILE A 64 23.96 -29.64 2.61
N ASN A 65 24.88 -28.69 2.56
CA ASN A 65 26.23 -28.93 2.11
C ASN A 65 27.05 -29.46 3.29
N GLU A 66 27.08 -30.79 3.43
CA GLU A 66 27.80 -31.49 4.50
C GLU A 66 29.29 -31.13 4.60
N PRO A 67 30.08 -31.05 3.50
CA PRO A 67 31.49 -30.69 3.62
C PRO A 67 31.69 -29.26 4.12
N ASN A 68 30.85 -28.31 3.69
CA ASN A 68 30.89 -26.95 4.25
C ASN A 68 30.48 -26.92 5.72
N LEU A 69 29.50 -27.72 6.12
CA LEU A 69 29.11 -27.83 7.53
C LEU A 69 30.28 -28.31 8.40
N VAL A 70 30.97 -29.38 7.98
CA VAL A 70 32.13 -29.92 8.71
C VAL A 70 33.27 -28.90 8.77
N ALA A 71 33.63 -28.28 7.65
CA ALA A 71 34.67 -27.26 7.60
C ALA A 71 34.37 -26.07 8.52
N GLN A 72 33.12 -25.61 8.57
CA GLN A 72 32.71 -24.53 9.47
C GLN A 72 32.77 -24.96 10.94
N LEU A 73 32.37 -26.20 11.26
CA LEU A 73 32.48 -26.73 12.61
C LEU A 73 33.95 -26.86 13.06
N GLU A 74 34.84 -27.30 12.19
CA GLU A 74 36.28 -27.39 12.45
C GLU A 74 36.92 -26.00 12.67
N GLN A 75 36.51 -25.00 11.88
CA GLN A 75 36.96 -23.61 12.09
C GLN A 75 36.49 -23.05 13.44
N THR A 76 35.28 -23.40 13.89
CA THR A 76 34.79 -22.98 15.20
C THR A 76 35.41 -23.76 16.37
N SER A 77 35.84 -25.01 16.17
CA SER A 77 36.48 -25.81 17.22
C SER A 77 37.93 -25.39 17.48
N LEU A 78 38.60 -24.79 16.49
CA LEU A 78 39.99 -24.30 16.60
C LEU A 78 40.10 -22.81 16.99
N ALA A 79 39.00 -22.06 17.08
CA ALA A 79 38.98 -20.63 17.39
C ALA A 79 38.29 -20.32 18.73
N GLN A 80 39.05 -20.35 19.82
CA GLN A 80 38.83 -19.57 21.06
C GLN A 80 37.37 -19.29 21.48
N SER A 81 36.60 -20.33 21.79
CA SER A 81 35.31 -20.15 22.47
C SER A 81 35.45 -20.33 23.98
N ALA A 82 35.97 -19.30 24.67
CA ALA A 82 35.91 -19.23 26.14
C ALA A 82 35.75 -17.79 26.68
N LYS A 83 35.10 -16.89 25.92
CA LYS A 83 34.46 -15.72 26.53
C LYS A 83 32.95 -15.95 26.55
N GLN A 84 32.54 -16.77 27.50
CA GLN A 84 31.15 -16.94 27.88
C GLN A 84 30.70 -15.67 28.59
N CYS A 85 30.24 -14.66 27.85
CA CYS A 85 29.43 -13.59 28.44
C CYS A 85 28.04 -14.15 28.73
N SER A 86 27.93 -14.87 29.86
CA SER A 86 26.66 -15.06 30.53
C SER A 86 26.19 -13.70 31.01
N THR A 87 25.18 -13.14 30.36
CA THR A 87 24.36 -12.10 30.98
C THR A 87 22.97 -12.16 30.38
N ASN A 88 22.13 -12.99 31.01
CA ASN A 88 20.86 -12.63 31.63
C ASN A 88 19.96 -13.87 31.69
N ALA A 89 19.48 -14.18 32.90
CA ALA A 89 18.58 -15.31 33.18
C ALA A 89 17.23 -15.16 32.45
N PRO A 90 16.55 -16.26 32.09
CA PRO A 90 15.23 -16.20 31.47
C PRO A 90 14.19 -15.97 32.57
N THR A 91 13.75 -14.73 32.75
CA THR A 91 12.54 -14.48 33.53
C THR A 91 11.34 -14.81 32.65
N SER A 92 10.77 -16.00 32.89
CA SER A 92 9.39 -16.31 32.56
C SER A 92 8.48 -15.25 33.17
N THR A 93 7.68 -14.56 32.35
CA THR A 93 6.26 -14.21 32.57
C THR A 93 5.84 -13.16 31.55
N ALA A 94 4.82 -13.49 30.77
CA ALA A 94 4.14 -12.58 29.87
C ALA A 94 3.49 -11.42 30.65
N GLN A 95 3.77 -10.17 30.26
CA GLN A 95 2.73 -9.15 30.15
C GLN A 95 3.16 -7.96 29.27
N ASN A 96 2.25 -7.57 28.40
CA ASN A 96 2.26 -6.36 27.60
C ASN A 96 2.18 -5.11 28.50
N ARG A 97 3.16 -4.19 28.44
CA ARG A 97 2.96 -2.78 28.79
C ARG A 97 4.05 -1.87 28.20
N GLN A 98 3.61 -0.80 27.53
CA GLN A 98 4.41 0.33 27.09
C GLN A 98 4.90 1.16 28.29
N THR A 99 6.16 1.61 28.31
CA THR A 99 6.54 3.02 28.61
C THR A 99 8.03 3.31 28.37
N LYS A 100 8.29 4.31 27.52
CA LYS A 100 9.19 5.49 27.64
C LYS A 100 10.51 5.42 28.45
N THR A 101 11.57 5.95 27.79
CA THR A 101 12.81 6.60 28.34
C THR A 101 13.76 5.70 29.15
N GLU A 102 15.09 5.76 29.10
CA GLU A 102 16.07 6.76 28.65
C GLU A 102 17.45 6.08 28.49
N ILE A 103 18.19 6.51 27.47
CA ILE A 103 19.66 6.74 27.36
C ILE A 103 20.57 6.05 28.40
N THR A 104 21.59 5.31 27.93
CA THR A 104 23.04 5.56 28.15
C THR A 104 23.83 4.31 27.70
N GLN A 105 24.73 4.47 26.72
CA GLN A 105 26.18 4.21 26.86
C GLN A 105 26.92 4.24 25.49
N ARG A 106 27.68 5.34 25.34
CA ARG A 106 29.08 5.43 24.86
C ARG A 106 29.40 5.27 23.36
N LEU A 107 29.46 6.44 22.71
CA LEU A 107 30.47 7.03 21.78
C LEU A 107 31.54 6.13 21.09
N PRO A 108 31.98 6.50 19.87
CA PRO A 108 32.92 7.63 19.73
C PRO A 108 32.56 8.68 18.66
N GLU A 109 32.98 9.91 18.96
CA GLU A 109 33.51 10.92 18.02
C GLU A 109 32.69 11.28 16.77
N THR A 110 31.86 12.33 16.88
CA THR A 110 31.74 13.47 15.93
C THR A 110 30.72 14.47 16.51
N THR A 111 31.15 15.45 17.30
CA THR A 111 30.27 16.41 18.00
C THR A 111 29.32 17.17 17.05
N ASN A 112 29.75 17.46 15.81
CA ASN A 112 28.92 18.14 14.81
C ASN A 112 27.81 17.26 14.22
N ASN A 113 27.88 15.94 14.37
CA ASN A 113 26.91 15.02 13.79
C ASN A 113 25.71 14.79 14.72
N ILE A 114 25.93 14.86 16.04
CA ILE A 114 24.90 14.63 17.06
C ILE A 114 23.85 15.75 17.01
N ASP A 115 24.28 17.00 16.88
CA ASP A 115 23.38 18.16 16.81
C ASP A 115 22.47 18.08 15.58
N HIS A 116 23.05 17.70 14.42
CA HIS A 116 22.31 17.55 13.17
C HIS A 116 21.34 16.34 13.19
N ILE A 117 21.66 15.29 13.96
CA ILE A 117 20.75 14.15 14.18
C ILE A 117 19.58 14.57 15.08
N PHE A 118 19.85 15.29 16.17
CA PHE A 118 18.81 15.75 17.08
C PHE A 118 17.88 16.76 16.41
N GLU A 119 18.43 17.67 15.61
CA GLU A 119 17.67 18.64 14.83
C GLU A 119 16.80 17.95 13.77
N ALA A 120 17.32 16.89 13.12
CA ALA A 120 16.55 16.07 12.19
C ALA A 120 15.37 15.37 12.86
N GLU A 121 15.55 14.87 14.07
CA GLU A 121 14.49 14.21 14.83
C GLU A 121 13.43 15.21 15.29
N SER A 122 13.83 16.38 15.80
CA SER A 122 12.91 17.45 16.18
C SER A 122 12.07 17.95 14.98
N CYS A 123 12.71 18.14 13.83
CA CYS A 123 12.04 18.52 12.59
C CYS A 123 11.08 17.43 12.09
N PHE A 124 11.50 16.16 12.17
CA PHE A 124 10.65 15.03 11.81
C PHE A 124 9.41 14.93 12.72
N GLU A 125 9.52 15.18 14.03
CA GLU A 125 8.35 15.14 14.93
C GLU A 125 7.32 16.21 14.56
N ARG A 126 7.76 17.40 14.14
CA ARG A 126 6.88 18.47 13.65
C ARG A 126 6.13 18.06 12.40
N LEU A 127 6.84 17.54 11.40
CA LEU A 127 6.26 16.98 10.18
C LEU A 127 5.29 15.82 10.50
N TRP A 128 5.71 14.94 11.40
CA TRP A 128 4.95 13.77 11.83
C TRP A 128 3.65 14.19 12.50
N ALA A 129 3.61 15.29 13.26
CA ALA A 129 2.41 15.80 13.92
C ALA A 129 1.34 16.28 12.93
N GLU A 130 1.74 16.91 11.82
CA GLU A 130 0.83 17.45 10.78
C GLU A 130 0.16 16.35 9.93
N PHE A 131 0.84 15.23 9.73
CA PHE A 131 0.41 14.21 8.77
C PHE A 131 -0.80 13.37 9.28
N PRO A 132 -1.86 13.13 8.48
CA PRO A 132 -3.10 12.50 8.96
C PRO A 132 -2.94 11.05 9.43
N THR A 133 -2.10 10.25 8.76
CA THR A 133 -1.90 8.85 9.15
C THR A 133 -0.62 8.66 9.97
N LYS A 134 -0.75 8.04 11.15
CA LYS A 134 0.37 7.78 12.05
C LYS A 134 0.86 6.33 11.95
N LYS A 135 1.18 5.86 10.73
CA LYS A 135 1.66 4.48 10.50
C LYS A 135 3.14 4.43 10.12
N ALA A 136 3.84 3.41 10.63
CA ALA A 136 5.23 3.11 10.28
C ALA A 136 6.25 4.23 10.54
N LYS A 137 6.15 4.91 11.70
CA LYS A 137 7.04 6.03 12.12
C LYS A 137 8.53 5.76 11.93
N LYS A 138 9.01 4.57 12.30
CA LYS A 138 10.43 4.17 12.15
C LYS A 138 10.88 4.17 10.68
N HIS A 139 10.04 3.69 9.77
CA HIS A 139 10.35 3.67 8.34
C HIS A 139 10.28 5.07 7.72
N ALA A 140 9.31 5.89 8.14
CA ALA A 140 9.20 7.28 7.71
C ALA A 140 10.42 8.10 8.14
N LEU A 141 10.88 7.94 9.39
CA LEU A 141 12.07 8.62 9.90
C LEU A 141 13.34 8.22 9.14
N ALA A 142 13.52 6.92 8.85
CA ALA A 142 14.64 6.44 8.06
C ALA A 142 14.65 7.06 6.65
N LYS A 143 13.46 7.18 6.02
CA LYS A 143 13.32 7.82 4.70
C LYS A 143 13.50 9.33 4.74
N PHE A 144 13.04 10.00 5.79
CA PHE A 144 13.27 11.43 5.99
C PHE A 144 14.78 11.73 6.10
N LYS A 145 15.52 10.98 6.93
CA LYS A 145 16.98 11.11 7.04
C LYS A 145 17.68 10.89 5.69
N ALA A 146 17.21 9.94 4.89
CA ALA A 146 17.74 9.72 3.54
C ALA A 146 17.44 10.89 2.58
N SER A 147 16.23 11.47 2.65
CA SER A 147 15.80 12.59 1.81
C SER A 147 16.57 13.87 2.15
N VAL A 148 16.78 14.13 3.44
CA VAL A 148 17.61 15.25 3.93
C VAL A 148 19.06 15.13 3.44
N LYS A 149 19.59 13.92 3.30
CA LYS A 149 20.94 13.71 2.76
C LYS A 149 21.02 13.92 1.24
N ALA A 150 19.92 13.67 0.52
CA ALA A 150 19.83 13.89 -0.92
C ALA A 150 19.62 15.38 -1.25
N GLN A 151 18.90 16.10 -0.40
CA GLN A 151 18.64 17.53 -0.57
C GLN A 151 19.83 18.37 -0.09
N SER A 152 20.17 19.42 -0.85
CA SER A 152 21.25 20.37 -0.47
C SER A 152 20.76 21.51 0.44
N ASP A 153 19.45 21.62 0.64
CA ASP A 153 18.82 22.65 1.46
C ASP A 153 19.05 22.36 2.96
N PRO A 154 19.11 23.41 3.80
CA PRO A 154 19.16 23.22 5.24
C PRO A 154 17.90 22.48 5.73
N ILE A 155 18.11 21.56 6.70
CA ILE A 155 17.09 20.63 7.17
C ILE A 155 15.79 21.31 7.63
N GLN A 156 15.91 22.50 8.22
CA GLN A 156 14.78 23.31 8.66
C GLN A 156 13.94 23.81 7.50
N GLU A 157 14.56 24.36 6.45
CA GLU A 157 13.85 24.86 5.27
C GLU A 157 13.15 23.72 4.55
N PHE A 158 13.83 22.59 4.36
CA PHE A 158 13.23 21.41 3.76
C PHE A 158 12.01 20.93 4.55
N THR A 159 12.11 20.88 5.88
CA THR A 159 10.98 20.51 6.75
C THR A 159 9.82 21.48 6.63
N ASN A 160 10.10 22.79 6.60
CA ASN A 160 9.07 23.81 6.45
C ASN A 160 8.34 23.70 5.10
N LYS A 161 9.08 23.46 4.01
CA LYS A 161 8.50 23.20 2.67
C LYS A 161 7.55 22.00 2.71
N LEU A 162 7.97 20.89 3.31
CA LEU A 162 7.13 19.69 3.43
C LEU A 162 5.89 19.95 4.29
N CYS A 163 6.03 20.62 5.43
CA CYS A 163 4.89 20.97 6.29
C CYS A 163 3.88 21.83 5.53
N GLN A 164 4.34 22.83 4.77
CA GLN A 164 3.47 23.71 3.98
C GLN A 164 2.74 22.96 2.87
N ASP A 165 3.41 22.07 2.14
CA ASP A 165 2.77 21.23 1.12
C ASP A 165 1.71 20.30 1.75
N ILE A 166 2.04 19.62 2.85
CA ILE A 166 1.09 18.76 3.57
C ILE A 166 -0.14 19.55 4.03
N GLN A 167 0.05 20.74 4.58
CA GLN A 167 -1.04 21.62 5.01
C GLN A 167 -1.88 22.08 3.84
N THR A 168 -1.26 22.42 2.70
CA THR A 168 -1.96 22.84 1.48
C THR A 168 -2.82 21.71 0.91
N ARG A 169 -2.28 20.48 0.83
CA ARG A 169 -3.03 19.29 0.40
C ARG A 169 -4.19 18.96 1.33
N LYS A 170 -3.99 19.16 2.64
CA LYS A 170 -5.05 18.98 3.65
C LYS A 170 -6.13 20.05 3.52
N ALA A 171 -5.76 21.31 3.29
CA ALA A 171 -6.70 22.41 3.07
C ALA A 171 -7.51 22.21 1.79
N ASN A 172 -6.85 21.78 0.71
CA ASN A 172 -7.49 21.49 -0.57
C ASN A 172 -8.27 20.17 -0.57
N ARG A 173 -8.26 19.39 0.53
CA ARG A 173 -8.88 18.06 0.62
C ARG A 173 -8.50 17.17 -0.56
N GLN A 174 -7.21 17.11 -0.88
CA GLN A 174 -6.74 16.33 -2.02
C GLN A 174 -7.21 14.88 -1.89
N PHE A 175 -7.87 14.37 -2.93
CA PHE A 175 -8.48 13.06 -2.90
C PHE A 175 -7.42 11.98 -2.59
N GLY A 176 -7.70 11.13 -1.59
CA GLY A 176 -6.80 10.04 -1.19
C GLY A 176 -5.64 10.43 -0.26
N PHE A 177 -5.43 11.73 0.03
CA PHE A 177 -4.37 12.16 0.94
C PHE A 177 -4.59 11.66 2.39
N ASP A 178 -5.84 11.62 2.85
CA ASP A 178 -6.19 11.18 4.22
C ASP A 178 -5.81 9.71 4.50
N LYS A 179 -5.70 8.88 3.46
CA LYS A 179 -5.33 7.46 3.58
C LYS A 179 -3.85 7.21 3.29
N LEU A 180 -3.14 8.21 2.78
CA LEU A 180 -1.74 8.10 2.41
C LEU A 180 -0.87 7.95 3.66
N HIS A 181 0.24 7.22 3.57
CA HIS A 181 1.24 7.08 4.63
C HIS A 181 2.44 8.02 4.39
N LEU A 182 3.00 8.60 5.46
CA LEU A 182 4.12 9.53 5.33
C LEU A 182 5.34 8.87 4.65
N THR A 183 5.58 7.59 4.91
CA THR A 183 6.62 6.83 4.22
C THR A 183 6.40 6.80 2.71
N THR A 184 5.16 6.66 2.25
CA THR A 184 4.81 6.67 0.82
C THR A 184 4.94 8.08 0.24
N TYR A 185 4.51 9.09 0.99
CA TYR A 185 4.68 10.49 0.62
C TYR A 185 6.16 10.85 0.40
N LEU A 186 7.03 10.42 1.33
CA LEU A 186 8.47 10.64 1.22
C LEU A 186 9.13 9.84 0.09
N ASN A 187 8.72 8.58 -0.10
CA ASN A 187 9.29 7.70 -1.12
C ASN A 187 9.02 8.17 -2.55
N GLN A 188 7.86 8.77 -2.77
CA GLN A 188 7.43 9.25 -4.08
C GLN A 188 7.79 10.71 -4.29
N GLU A 189 8.55 11.30 -3.37
CA GLU A 189 8.94 12.71 -3.41
C GLU A 189 7.75 13.63 -3.69
N ARG A 190 6.60 13.32 -3.08
CA ARG A 190 5.32 13.89 -3.50
C ARG A 190 5.26 15.40 -3.37
N TRP A 191 6.14 16.02 -2.59
CA TRP A 191 6.26 17.48 -2.52
C TRP A 191 6.66 18.11 -3.88
N ASN A 192 7.18 17.33 -4.82
CA ASN A 192 7.44 17.75 -6.19
C ASN A 192 6.24 17.52 -7.12
N ASP A 193 5.21 16.77 -6.69
CA ASP A 193 4.00 16.55 -7.47
C ASP A 193 3.12 17.80 -7.46
N ASP A 194 2.57 18.16 -8.63
CA ASP A 194 1.50 19.13 -8.73
C ASP A 194 0.30 18.70 -7.85
N HIS A 195 -0.18 19.59 -7.00
CA HIS A 195 -1.34 19.34 -6.14
C HIS A 195 -2.56 20.12 -6.65
N GLU A 196 -3.72 19.49 -6.55
CA GLU A 196 -4.99 20.09 -6.95
C GLU A 196 -5.25 21.36 -6.15
N THR A 197 -5.27 22.51 -6.82
CA THR A 197 -5.78 23.76 -6.24
C THR A 197 -7.30 23.73 -6.30
N ASN A 198 -7.95 23.23 -5.25
CA ASN A 198 -9.41 23.34 -5.08
C ASN A 198 -9.86 24.75 -4.70
N GLN A 199 -9.07 25.79 -5.02
CA GLN A 199 -9.64 27.11 -5.18
C GLN A 199 -10.54 27.02 -6.40
N SER A 200 -11.85 27.13 -6.18
CA SER A 200 -12.80 27.41 -7.23
C SER A 200 -12.18 28.41 -8.20
N SER A 201 -11.84 27.91 -9.39
CA SER A 201 -11.34 28.71 -10.48
C SER A 201 -12.40 29.75 -10.83
N THR A 202 -12.30 30.93 -10.21
CA THR A 202 -12.62 32.19 -10.86
C THR A 202 -11.42 32.58 -11.75
N ALA A 203 -10.85 31.60 -12.45
CA ALA A 203 -9.95 31.85 -13.55
C ALA A 203 -10.83 32.12 -14.77
N LYS A 204 -10.84 33.38 -15.21
CA LYS A 204 -11.31 33.76 -16.54
C LYS A 204 -10.66 32.80 -17.56
N PRO A 205 -11.41 32.19 -18.48
CA PRO A 205 -10.83 31.27 -19.43
C PRO A 205 -9.87 32.04 -20.33
N SER A 206 -8.60 31.63 -20.35
CA SER A 206 -7.64 32.11 -21.33
C SER A 206 -8.09 31.64 -22.71
N HIS A 207 -8.34 32.62 -23.56
CA HIS A 207 -8.91 32.54 -24.88
C HIS A 207 -8.09 31.65 -25.84
N GLN A 208 -8.51 30.41 -25.99
CA GLN A 208 -8.64 29.79 -27.30
C GLN A 208 -10.09 29.31 -27.41
N GLN A 209 -10.94 30.21 -27.90
CA GLN A 209 -12.35 29.93 -28.15
C GLN A 209 -12.44 28.78 -29.15
N ASN A 210 -12.80 27.58 -28.67
CA ASN A 210 -12.99 26.42 -29.55
C ASN A 210 -14.19 26.70 -30.47
N ARG A 211 -14.00 26.48 -31.78
CA ARG A 211 -15.06 26.64 -32.82
C ARG A 211 -16.36 25.90 -32.48
N VAL A 212 -16.24 24.87 -31.66
CA VAL A 212 -17.35 24.05 -31.13
C VAL A 212 -18.23 24.85 -30.16
N ASP A 213 -17.64 25.68 -29.29
CA ASP A 213 -18.40 26.46 -28.30
C ASP A 213 -19.19 27.60 -28.99
N GLN A 214 -18.63 28.18 -30.04
CA GLN A 214 -19.35 29.14 -30.89
C GLN A 214 -20.50 28.49 -31.64
N HIS A 215 -20.28 27.30 -32.21
CA HIS A 215 -21.33 26.57 -32.92
C HIS A 215 -22.47 26.14 -31.98
N ASN A 216 -22.14 25.70 -30.76
CA ASN A 216 -23.13 25.34 -29.76
C ASN A 216 -23.94 26.55 -29.28
N ALA A 217 -23.30 27.72 -29.12
CA ALA A 217 -23.99 28.96 -28.81
C ALA A 217 -24.93 29.40 -29.94
N GLU A 218 -24.49 29.28 -31.19
CA GLU A 218 -25.31 29.59 -32.37
C GLU A 218 -26.52 28.66 -32.50
N LEU A 219 -26.36 27.37 -32.18
CA LEU A 219 -27.49 26.43 -32.12
C LEU A 219 -28.47 26.79 -31.00
N LEU A 220 -27.97 27.26 -29.85
CA LEU A 220 -28.82 27.71 -28.74
C LEU A 220 -29.62 28.96 -29.10
N GLU A 221 -29.03 29.94 -29.80
CA GLU A 221 -29.78 31.11 -30.28
C GLU A 221 -30.81 30.73 -31.36
N ARG A 222 -30.44 29.81 -32.27
CA ARG A 222 -31.29 29.44 -33.40
C ARG A 222 -32.47 28.56 -33.00
N TYR A 223 -32.34 27.76 -31.94
CA TYR A 223 -33.33 26.74 -31.55
C TYR A 223 -33.77 26.81 -30.07
N GLY A 224 -33.22 27.71 -29.24
CA GLY A 224 -33.43 27.75 -27.78
C GLY A 224 -34.69 28.46 -27.29
N HIS A 225 -35.68 28.73 -28.15
CA HIS A 225 -36.93 29.36 -27.75
C HIS A 225 -38.15 28.50 -28.09
N THR A 226 -38.39 27.46 -27.28
CA THR A 226 -39.73 26.85 -27.16
C THR A 226 -40.08 26.63 -25.70
N ALA A 227 -40.39 27.71 -25.00
CA ALA A 227 -41.25 27.67 -23.82
C ALA A 227 -42.28 28.80 -23.96
N THR A 228 -43.34 28.49 -24.70
CA THR A 228 -44.55 29.31 -24.84
C THR A 228 -45.07 29.70 -23.45
N PRO A 229 -45.22 31.00 -23.11
CA PRO A 229 -45.93 31.39 -21.91
C PRO A 229 -47.43 31.43 -22.21
N SER A 230 -48.17 30.39 -21.85
CA SER A 230 -49.63 30.44 -21.85
C SER A 230 -50.10 31.14 -20.58
N GLY A 231 -50.32 32.45 -20.64
CA GLY A 231 -51.12 33.17 -19.65
C GLY A 231 -52.60 33.10 -19.99
N ARG A 232 -53.45 32.65 -19.05
CA ARG A 232 -54.79 33.23 -18.89
C ARG A 232 -55.34 33.02 -17.47
N SER A 233 -55.60 34.14 -16.82
CA SER A 233 -56.30 34.33 -15.56
C SER A 233 -57.82 34.18 -15.70
N GLY A 234 -58.48 33.66 -14.67
CA GLY A 234 -59.93 33.78 -14.48
C GLY A 234 -60.40 32.98 -13.25
N ASP A 235 -60.90 33.68 -12.24
CA ASP A 235 -61.58 33.21 -11.01
C ASP A 235 -62.86 34.07 -10.86
N PRO A 236 -63.89 33.81 -10.00
CA PRO A 236 -64.44 32.60 -9.37
C PRO A 236 -65.99 32.44 -9.61
N THR A 237 -66.59 31.38 -9.04
CA THR A 237 -68.01 31.26 -8.55
C THR A 237 -69.12 30.86 -9.56
N GLU A 238 -69.63 29.62 -9.48
CA GLU A 238 -70.97 29.27 -8.91
C GLU A 238 -71.40 27.80 -9.13
N HIS A 239 -72.34 27.41 -8.28
CA HIS A 239 -72.80 26.07 -7.92
C HIS A 239 -73.59 25.28 -8.96
N SER A 240 -73.47 23.95 -8.90
CA SER A 240 -74.49 22.88 -9.09
C SER A 240 -73.89 21.69 -9.87
N ARG A 241 -74.18 20.41 -9.64
CA ARG A 241 -74.92 19.62 -8.65
C ARG A 241 -74.78 18.16 -9.14
N LEU A 242 -74.59 17.21 -8.22
CA LEU A 242 -74.98 15.78 -8.32
C LEU A 242 -74.28 14.84 -9.33
N ASP A 243 -73.54 13.87 -8.77
CA ASP A 243 -73.93 12.45 -8.64
C ASP A 243 -72.91 11.38 -9.12
N SER A 244 -73.03 10.28 -8.39
CA SER A 244 -72.30 9.04 -8.20
C SER A 244 -72.02 8.16 -9.41
N SER A 245 -71.17 7.17 -9.13
CA SER A 245 -71.08 5.81 -9.71
C SER A 245 -69.94 5.53 -10.71
N GLN A 246 -68.91 4.91 -10.15
CA GLN A 246 -68.48 3.54 -10.47
C GLN A 246 -68.27 3.15 -11.95
N VAL A 247 -66.99 2.96 -12.29
CA VAL A 247 -66.39 1.91 -13.15
C VAL A 247 -66.88 1.82 -14.60
N CYS A 248 -65.93 2.01 -15.53
CA CYS A 248 -65.75 1.11 -16.67
C CYS A 248 -64.27 1.02 -17.09
N ARG A 249 -63.80 -0.22 -17.26
CA ARG A 249 -62.51 -0.66 -17.82
C ARG A 249 -62.24 -0.04 -19.20
N GLY A 250 -60.96 0.08 -19.58
CA GLY A 250 -60.61 0.35 -20.97
C GLY A 250 -59.12 0.41 -21.33
N ILE A 251 -58.52 -0.77 -21.54
CA ILE A 251 -57.47 -1.06 -22.55
C ILE A 251 -56.12 -0.34 -22.41
N ARG A 252 -55.17 -1.00 -21.76
CA ARG A 252 -53.73 -0.82 -21.98
C ARG A 252 -53.37 -1.65 -23.22
N SER A 253 -53.03 -0.99 -24.34
CA SER A 253 -52.48 -1.67 -25.51
C SER A 253 -51.05 -2.09 -25.23
N GLU A 254 -50.83 -3.40 -25.35
CA GLU A 254 -49.54 -4.07 -25.41
C GLU A 254 -48.86 -3.70 -26.74
N VAL A 255 -47.61 -3.24 -26.67
CA VAL A 255 -46.72 -3.18 -27.84
C VAL A 255 -45.59 -4.17 -27.60
N ALA A 256 -45.58 -5.21 -28.44
CA ALA A 256 -44.72 -6.37 -28.36
C ALA A 256 -43.24 -6.00 -28.50
N GLU A 257 -42.44 -6.45 -27.55
CA GLU A 257 -40.98 -6.53 -27.67
C GLU A 257 -40.64 -7.60 -28.73
N GLN A 258 -40.16 -7.19 -29.89
CA GLN A 258 -39.51 -8.09 -30.83
C GLN A 258 -38.09 -8.38 -30.32
N GLY A 259 -37.98 -9.38 -29.45
CA GLY A 259 -36.71 -10.02 -29.11
C GLY A 259 -36.19 -10.79 -30.31
N THR A 260 -35.11 -10.32 -30.91
CA THR A 260 -34.32 -11.10 -31.87
C THR A 260 -33.46 -12.09 -31.08
N THR A 261 -33.94 -13.33 -30.98
CA THR A 261 -33.14 -14.50 -30.58
C THR A 261 -31.99 -14.65 -31.58
N ILE A 262 -30.76 -14.44 -31.11
CA ILE A 262 -29.54 -14.85 -31.79
C ILE A 262 -29.13 -16.18 -31.16
N ASP A 263 -29.52 -17.26 -31.83
CA ASP A 263 -29.13 -18.64 -31.56
C ASP A 263 -27.70 -18.85 -32.07
N LEU A 264 -26.73 -18.86 -31.15
CA LEU A 264 -25.36 -19.29 -31.43
C LEU A 264 -25.20 -20.70 -30.86
N GLY A 265 -25.66 -21.65 -31.67
CA GLY A 265 -25.54 -23.08 -31.42
C GLY A 265 -24.09 -23.55 -31.24
N SER A 266 -23.98 -24.56 -30.37
CA SER A 266 -22.83 -25.43 -30.15
C SER A 266 -22.08 -25.80 -31.42
N SER A 267 -20.75 -25.76 -31.34
CA SER A 267 -19.93 -26.67 -32.12
C SER A 267 -18.79 -27.20 -31.24
N ASP A 268 -18.98 -28.46 -30.85
CA ASP A 268 -17.97 -29.35 -30.33
C ASP A 268 -16.77 -29.42 -31.28
N TYR A 269 -15.56 -29.16 -30.79
CA TYR A 269 -14.35 -29.67 -31.43
C TYR A 269 -13.59 -30.54 -30.44
N HIS A 270 -13.73 -31.84 -30.69
CA HIS A 270 -12.96 -32.90 -30.06
C HIS A 270 -11.48 -32.83 -30.49
N ASN A 271 -10.65 -33.15 -29.50
CA ASN A 271 -9.30 -33.67 -29.54
C ASN A 271 -9.01 -34.62 -30.72
N VAL A 272 -7.89 -34.40 -31.43
CA VAL A 272 -7.08 -35.46 -32.07
C VAL A 272 -5.61 -35.05 -31.98
N GLY A 273 -4.77 -35.94 -31.45
CA GLY A 273 -3.36 -35.69 -31.10
C GLY A 273 -2.33 -36.00 -32.18
N GLU A 274 -1.06 -35.86 -31.80
CA GLU A 274 0.04 -36.85 -31.87
C GLU A 274 1.19 -36.35 -30.96
#